data_AF-A0AA42VEU5-F1
#
_entry.id   AF-A0AA42VEU5-F1
#
_cell.length_a   1.000
_cell.length_b   1.000
_cell.length_c   1.000
_cell.angle_alpha   90.00
_cell.angle_beta   90.00
_cell.angle_gamma   90.00
#
_symmetry.space_group_name_H-M   'P 1'
#
loop_
_entity.id
_entity.type
_entity.pdbx_description
1 polymer ?
#
loop_
_entity_poly.entity_id
_entity_poly.type
_entity_poly.pdbx_seq_one_letter_code
_entity_poly.pdbx_strand_id
1 'polypeptide(L)'
;MKQQNQKAVTVRFTMKDYLDMVHEAEVKKLSTADVVRQAWASYQAYQNIERQLFKLEQRILTSTFEICAATVGLSDIERKTAARQVSIALGREIIQ
;
A
#
# COMPACT_ATOMS: atom_id res chain seq x y z
N MET A 1 33.87 5.12 7.42
CA MET A 1 32.72 5.82 8.04
C MET A 1 31.78 4.78 8.61
N LYS A 2 31.70 4.63 9.94
CA LYS A 2 30.80 3.67 10.60
C LYS A 2 29.36 4.21 10.51
N GLN A 3 28.46 3.49 9.85
CA GLN A 3 27.03 3.87 9.80
C GLN A 3 26.43 3.78 11.21
N GLN A 4 26.04 4.92 11.76
CA GLN A 4 25.66 5.12 13.16
C GLN A 4 24.27 4.55 13.55
N ASN A 5 23.61 3.76 12.67
CA ASN A 5 22.20 3.35 12.85
C ASN A 5 21.90 1.86 12.63
N GLN A 6 22.89 0.96 12.61
CA GLN A 6 22.59 -0.48 12.57
C GLN A 6 22.29 -1.01 13.98
N LYS A 7 21.04 -0.84 14.42
CA LYS A 7 20.55 -1.51 15.64
C LYS A 7 20.32 -2.98 15.32
N ALA A 8 20.97 -3.87 16.08
CA ALA A 8 20.68 -5.30 16.01
C ALA A 8 19.24 -5.55 16.52
N VAL A 9 18.45 -6.28 15.74
CA VAL A 9 17.11 -6.70 16.10
C VAL A 9 17.15 -8.19 16.36
N THR A 10 16.64 -8.61 17.51
CA THR A 10 16.49 -10.02 17.88
C THR A 10 15.01 -10.30 18.06
N VAL A 11 14.54 -11.37 17.44
CA VAL A 11 13.14 -11.80 17.48
C VAL A 11 13.10 -13.30 17.71
N ARG A 12 12.04 -13.76 18.39
CA ARG A 12 11.79 -15.18 18.61
C ARG A 12 10.76 -15.64 17.59
N PHE A 13 11.05 -16.74 16.94
CA PHE A 13 10.13 -17.41 16.02
C PHE A 13 9.63 -18.70 16.64
N THR A 14 8.48 -19.19 16.17
CA THR A 14 8.09 -20.56 16.48
C THR A 14 9.07 -21.54 15.82
N MET A 15 9.17 -22.77 16.34
CA MET A 15 10.07 -23.76 15.75
C MET A 15 9.71 -24.03 14.28
N LYS A 16 8.42 -24.06 13.95
CA LYS A 16 7.95 -24.24 12.58
C LYS A 16 8.45 -23.11 11.66
N ASP A 17 8.18 -21.86 12.03
CA ASP A 17 8.58 -20.71 11.20
C ASP A 17 10.11 -20.64 11.04
N TYR A 18 10.85 -21.03 12.07
CA TYR A 18 12.31 -21.13 11.99
C TYR A 18 12.77 -22.18 10.96
N LEU A 19 12.18 -23.37 10.98
CA LEU A 19 12.50 -24.43 10.01
C LEU A 19 12.16 -23.99 8.57
N ASP A 20 11.01 -23.33 8.38
CA ASP A 20 10.60 -22.81 7.08
C ASP A 20 11.61 -21.75 6.57
N MET A 21 12.08 -20.86 7.44
CA MET A 21 13.13 -19.88 7.09
C MET A 21 14.48 -20.52 6.80
N VAL A 22 14.88 -21.57 7.54
CA VAL A 22 16.12 -22.31 7.29
C VAL A 22 16.06 -22.97 5.92
N HIS A 23 14.95 -23.63 5.59
CA HIS A 23 14.76 -24.25 4.30
C HIS A 23 14.88 -23.23 3.15
N GLU A 24 14.19 -22.09 3.27
CA GLU A 24 14.26 -21.01 2.29
C GLU A 24 15.70 -20.44 2.15
N ALA A 25 16.41 -20.31 3.28
CA ALA A 25 17.80 -19.87 3.32
C ALA A 25 18.73 -20.85 2.59
N GLU A 26 18.54 -22.15 2.77
CA GLU A 26 19.29 -23.20 2.07
C GLU A 26 19.02 -23.17 0.56
N VAL A 27 17.75 -23.10 0.15
CA VAL A 27 17.34 -23.04 -1.26
C VAL A 27 17.96 -21.82 -1.95
N LYS A 28 17.97 -20.67 -1.28
CA LYS A 28 18.52 -19.41 -1.82
C LYS A 28 20.02 -19.24 -1.60
N LYS A 29 20.69 -20.15 -0.88
CA LYS A 29 22.09 -20.04 -0.46
C LYS A 29 22.38 -18.72 0.28
N LEU A 30 21.46 -18.32 1.16
CA LEU A 30 21.54 -17.11 1.98
C LEU A 30 21.58 -17.46 3.46
N SER A 31 21.89 -16.49 4.32
CA SER A 31 21.67 -16.66 5.76
C SER A 31 20.19 -16.45 6.10
N THR A 32 19.72 -17.06 7.19
CA THR A 32 18.35 -16.83 7.71
C THR A 32 18.10 -15.35 7.99
N ALA A 33 19.11 -14.62 8.46
CA ALA A 33 19.03 -13.17 8.65
C ALA A 33 18.82 -12.40 7.33
N ASP A 34 19.46 -12.83 6.24
CA ASP A 34 19.29 -12.20 4.92
C ASP A 34 17.92 -12.51 4.32
N VAL A 35 17.40 -13.73 4.53
CA VAL A 35 16.03 -14.09 4.16
C VAL A 35 15.03 -13.17 4.85
N VAL A 36 15.17 -12.93 6.16
CA VAL A 36 14.30 -12.02 6.91
C VAL A 36 14.41 -10.59 6.39
N ARG A 37 15.63 -10.09 6.11
CA ARG A 37 15.83 -8.74 5.56
C ARG A 37 15.18 -8.60 4.18
N GLN A 38 15.33 -9.60 3.32
CA GLN A 38 14.73 -9.58 1.99
C GLN A 38 13.20 -9.62 2.08
N ALA A 39 12.64 -10.49 2.91
CA ALA A 39 11.21 -10.57 3.14
C ALA A 39 10.65 -9.24 3.66
N TRP A 40 11.34 -8.60 4.61
CA TRP A 40 10.96 -7.29 5.13
C TRP A 40 11.02 -6.20 4.06
N ALA A 41 12.09 -6.12 3.29
CA ALA A 41 12.22 -5.15 2.19
C ALA A 41 11.13 -5.35 1.14
N SER A 42 10.83 -6.59 0.76
CA SER A 42 9.73 -6.92 -0.16
C SER A 42 8.38 -6.52 0.40
N TYR A 43 8.12 -6.78 1.69
CA TYR A 43 6.88 -6.36 2.34
C TYR A 43 6.73 -4.83 2.34
N GLN A 44 7.79 -4.08 2.66
CA GLN A 44 7.79 -2.63 2.60
C GLN A 44 7.54 -2.10 1.18
N ALA A 45 8.17 -2.71 0.17
CA ALA A 45 7.95 -2.35 -1.23
C ALA A 45 6.50 -2.59 -1.65
N TYR A 46 5.93 -3.76 -1.29
CA TYR A 46 4.54 -4.09 -1.54
C TYR A 46 3.58 -3.08 -0.88
N GLN A 47 3.78 -2.77 0.40
CA GLN A 47 2.98 -1.77 1.13
C GLN A 47 3.06 -0.38 0.48
N ASN A 48 4.22 0.00 -0.05
CA ASN A 48 4.37 1.26 -0.78
C ASN A 48 3.60 1.23 -2.11
N ILE A 49 3.67 0.14 -2.87
CA ILE A 49 2.91 -0.04 -4.11
C ILE A 49 1.41 0.04 -3.83
N GLU A 50 0.92 -0.68 -2.83
CA GLU A 50 -0.50 -0.66 -2.43
C GLU A 50 -0.97 0.75 -2.11
N ARG A 51 -0.16 1.53 -1.36
CA ARG A 51 -0.45 2.94 -1.06
C ARG A 51 -0.44 3.81 -2.32
N GLN A 52 0.47 3.58 -3.26
CA GLN A 52 0.52 4.33 -4.51
C GLN A 52 -0.68 4.01 -5.42
N LEU A 53 -1.09 2.74 -5.49
CA LEU A 53 -2.28 2.30 -6.21
C LEU A 53 -3.53 2.94 -5.63
N PHE A 54 -3.68 2.95 -4.30
CA PHE A 54 -4.79 3.64 -3.64
C PHE A 54 -4.85 5.13 -3.99
N LYS A 55 -3.71 5.83 -3.98
CA LYS A 55 -3.64 7.24 -4.40
C LYS A 55 -3.98 7.43 -5.88
N LEU A 56 -3.56 6.50 -6.74
CA LEU A 56 -3.86 6.56 -8.16
C LEU A 56 -5.36 6.34 -8.42
N GLU A 57 -5.95 5.34 -7.77
CA GLU A 57 -7.40 5.07 -7.79
C GLU A 57 -8.19 6.32 -7.40
N GLN A 58 -7.83 6.95 -6.27
CA GLN A 58 -8.48 8.18 -5.82
C GLN A 58 -8.39 9.28 -6.86
N ARG A 59 -7.20 9.51 -7.45
CA ARG A 59 -7.00 10.53 -8.49
C ARG A 59 -7.84 10.25 -9.74
N ILE A 60 -7.94 9.00 -10.16
CA ILE A 60 -8.74 8.59 -11.31
C ILE A 60 -10.22 8.82 -11.03
N LEU A 61 -10.71 8.44 -9.85
CA LEU A 61 -12.10 8.64 -9.45
C LEU A 61 -12.46 10.12 -9.43
N THR A 62 -11.65 10.95 -8.77
CA THR A 62 -11.86 12.40 -8.74
C THR A 62 -11.84 12.98 -10.15
N SER A 63 -10.83 12.65 -10.97
CA SER A 63 -10.73 13.19 -12.34
C SER A 63 -11.91 12.77 -13.22
N THR A 64 -12.33 11.50 -13.13
CA THR A 64 -13.50 10.99 -13.86
C THR A 64 -14.77 11.70 -13.43
N PHE A 65 -14.97 11.89 -12.12
CA PHE A 65 -16.13 12.62 -11.61
C PHE A 65 -16.15 14.07 -12.13
N GLU A 66 -15.01 14.77 -12.08
CA GLU A 66 -14.90 16.14 -12.60
C GLU A 66 -15.21 16.22 -14.10
N ILE A 67 -14.69 15.29 -14.88
CA ILE A 67 -14.99 15.21 -16.33
C ILE A 67 -16.48 14.99 -16.55
N CYS A 68 -17.12 14.06 -15.83
CA CYS A 68 -18.55 13.80 -15.95
C CYS A 68 -19.38 15.02 -15.52
N ALA A 69 -19.05 15.66 -14.41
CA ALA A 69 -19.74 16.84 -13.91
C ALA A 69 -19.64 18.01 -14.91
N ALA A 70 -18.46 18.23 -15.49
CA ALA A 70 -18.24 19.25 -16.50
C ALA A 70 -18.96 18.93 -17.82
N THR A 71 -18.97 17.67 -18.25
CA THR A 71 -19.62 17.22 -19.49
C THR A 71 -21.13 17.40 -19.43
N VAL A 72 -21.74 17.13 -18.27
CA VAL A 72 -23.18 17.32 -18.05
C VAL A 72 -23.53 18.78 -17.72
N GLY A 73 -22.55 19.61 -17.38
CA GLY A 73 -22.75 21.02 -17.04
C GLY A 73 -23.43 21.21 -15.69
N LEU A 74 -23.09 20.38 -14.69
CA LEU A 74 -23.70 20.47 -13.36
C LEU A 74 -23.37 21.81 -12.68
N SER A 75 -24.37 22.42 -12.03
CA SER A 75 -24.15 23.54 -11.14
C SER A 75 -23.38 23.12 -9.88
N ASP A 76 -22.78 24.07 -9.16
CA ASP A 76 -22.00 23.76 -7.94
C ASP A 76 -22.81 23.03 -6.86
N ILE A 77 -24.12 23.28 -6.79
CA ILE A 77 -25.03 22.62 -5.83
C ILE A 77 -25.29 21.18 -6.25
N GLU A 78 -25.53 20.94 -7.54
CA GLU A 78 -25.73 19.59 -8.10
C GLU A 78 -24.46 18.77 -8.01
N ARG A 79 -23.30 19.38 -8.27
CA ARG A 79 -21.98 18.75 -8.13
C ARG A 79 -21.73 18.26 -6.70
N LYS A 80 -22.00 19.08 -5.68
CA LYS A 80 -21.88 18.68 -4.28
C LYS A 80 -22.84 17.55 -3.90
N THR A 81 -24.05 17.57 -4.45
CA THR A 81 -25.06 16.54 -4.21
C THR A 81 -24.66 15.22 -4.87
N ALA A 82 -24.21 15.26 -6.13
CA ALA A 82 -23.70 14.11 -6.85
C ALA A 82 -22.45 13.52 -6.16
N ALA A 83 -21.51 14.36 -5.72
CA ALA A 83 -20.31 13.90 -5.02
C ALA A 83 -20.66 13.12 -3.73
N ARG A 84 -21.66 13.59 -2.96
CA ARG A 84 -22.16 12.87 -1.78
C ARG A 84 -22.79 11.53 -2.16
N GLN A 85 -23.62 11.49 -3.20
CA GLN A 85 -24.27 10.25 -3.64
C GLN A 85 -23.24 9.21 -4.10
N VAL A 86 -22.27 9.61 -4.91
CA VAL A 86 -21.22 8.68 -5.37
C VAL A 86 -20.34 8.26 -4.20
N SER A 87 -20.06 9.14 -3.23
CA SER A 87 -19.29 8.77 -2.03
C SER A 87 -20.01 7.75 -1.15
N ILE A 88 -21.33 7.88 -1.00
CA ILE A 88 -22.17 6.90 -0.30
C ILE A 88 -22.17 5.56 -1.04
N ALA A 89 -22.36 5.58 -2.36
CA ALA A 89 -22.40 4.37 -3.19
C ALA A 89 -21.08 3.60 -3.19
N LEU A 90 -19.94 4.31 -3.16
CA LEU A 90 -18.60 3.71 -3.12
C LEU A 90 -18.11 3.42 -1.70
N GLY A 91 -18.82 3.85 -0.66
CA GLY A 91 -18.38 3.74 0.73
C GLY A 91 -17.07 4.47 1.03
N ARG A 92 -16.70 5.47 0.21
CA ARG A 92 -15.42 6.21 0.27
C ARG A 92 -15.65 7.65 -0.19
N GLU A 93 -15.01 8.61 0.45
CA GLU A 93 -15.08 10.02 0.05
C GLU A 93 -14.29 10.27 -1.24
N ILE A 94 -14.91 10.89 -2.24
CA ILE A 94 -14.30 11.14 -3.57
C ILE A 94 -13.72 12.56 -3.66
N ILE A 95 -14.30 13.48 -2.89
CA ILE A 95 -13.98 14.91 -2.85
C ILE A 95 -14.01 15.34 -1.38
N GLN A 96 -12.93 15.95 -0.91
CA GLN A 96 -12.88 16.67 0.37
C GLN A 96 -13.43 18.09 0.19
#